data_AF-A0A5C6PVL4-F1
#
_entry.id   AF-A0A5C6PVL4-F1
#
_cell.length_a   1.000
_cell.length_b   1.000
_cell.length_c   1.000
_cell.angle_alpha   90.00
_cell.angle_beta   90.00
_cell.angle_gamma   90.00
#
_symmetry.space_group_name_H-M   'P 1'
#
loop_
_entity.id
_entity.type
_entity.pdbx_description
1 polymer ?
#
loop_
_entity_poly.entity_id
_entity_poly.type
_entity_poly.pdbx_seq_one_letter_code
_entity_poly.pdbx_strand_id
1 'polypeptide(L)'
;MCGYFRRQHFGGVMVNILEHAHGPFSFSLARSEEHGNRYTVVIGSNGSGKSRLLRSLADKTSRSAEGQNLAEVKWPSRTLAVSNLVSDVFKFSTEGEGAYLYLGLRQSTNLLTTGSLRDATVQAVFGCTADKWQADALTRATALIGFSSYSIISEGVSGEPSSREGFLMDLNRSRRDFELPRDIQEQVYEFLSSERVQRDAADYSNIYEVSAVRSFTHFATSVGLEVADLLRMAKRYKFASYKLSFNRGDQSMDSSELSTGQLLLFSMVARIVSSIARNSLVLIDEPETGLHPEWQAAFLPLLKDCLPGELESHIILATHSPHIVSDASDVLLPGDTWGQFVSFNEPHFGQPIESLLYRVFHARVAGNLLVEEDLTIILEFLAGLKSREQMREVADAVERLENVAGLDTPTVMEAILAAKHMIETGL
;
A
#
# COMPACT_ATOMS: atom_id res chain seq x y z
N MET A 1 0.39 -47.25 23.62
CA MET A 1 1.75 -47.70 23.96
C MET A 1 2.69 -47.03 22.95
N CYS A 2 3.75 -46.37 23.43
CA CYS A 2 4.73 -45.61 22.63
C CYS A 2 5.26 -46.35 21.40
N GLY A 3 5.60 -45.61 20.34
CA GLY A 3 6.44 -46.13 19.27
C GLY A 3 6.66 -45.18 18.08
N TYR A 4 7.67 -44.31 18.20
CA TYR A 4 8.60 -43.89 17.15
C TYR A 4 8.11 -43.85 15.69
N PHE A 5 7.98 -42.64 15.10
CA PHE A 5 8.30 -42.44 13.68
C PHE A 5 9.18 -41.20 13.47
N ARG A 6 10.18 -41.40 12.61
CA ARG A 6 11.40 -40.60 12.44
C ARG A 6 11.12 -39.23 11.82
N ARG A 7 11.79 -38.20 12.37
CA ARG A 7 12.07 -36.91 11.72
C ARG A 7 12.73 -37.14 10.36
N GLN A 8 12.05 -36.77 9.27
CA GLN A 8 12.70 -36.41 8.02
C GLN A 8 12.78 -34.89 7.95
N HIS A 9 14.01 -34.37 8.00
CA HIS A 9 14.30 -32.96 7.83
C HIS A 9 14.11 -32.57 6.36
N PHE A 10 13.01 -31.89 6.04
CA PHE A 10 12.90 -31.04 4.86
C PHE A 10 13.04 -29.58 5.31
N GLY A 11 14.13 -28.95 4.88
CA GLY A 11 14.55 -27.60 5.29
C GLY A 11 13.73 -26.48 4.66
N GLY A 12 12.44 -26.40 4.99
CA GLY A 12 11.63 -25.19 4.80
C GLY A 12 11.76 -24.31 6.04
N VAL A 13 12.29 -23.10 5.88
CA VAL A 13 12.39 -22.12 6.97
C VAL A 13 10.97 -21.69 7.34
N MET A 14 10.52 -22.09 8.54
CA MET A 14 9.36 -21.49 9.18
C MET A 14 9.64 -20.01 9.38
N VAL A 15 8.92 -19.16 8.66
CA VAL A 15 8.87 -17.73 8.94
C VAL A 15 7.62 -17.52 9.77
N ASN A 16 7.74 -16.98 10.97
CA ASN A 16 6.60 -16.53 11.76
C ASN A 16 6.93 -15.15 12.34
N ILE A 17 6.07 -14.19 12.04
CA ILE A 17 6.47 -12.82 11.81
C ILE A 17 6.34 -11.98 13.07
N LEU A 18 5.96 -12.46 14.27
CA LEU A 18 5.75 -11.55 15.42
C LEU A 18 6.22 -11.97 16.83
N GLU A 19 6.89 -13.11 16.99
CA GLU A 19 7.21 -13.90 18.23
C GLU A 19 6.12 -14.83 18.76
N HIS A 20 6.29 -16.09 18.35
CA HIS A 20 5.88 -17.33 19.00
C HIS A 20 6.80 -17.61 20.21
N ALA A 21 6.60 -18.69 20.97
CA ALA A 21 7.30 -19.01 22.23
C ALA A 21 8.86 -19.17 22.22
N HIS A 22 9.61 -18.65 21.24
CA HIS A 22 11.07 -18.84 21.08
C HIS A 22 11.93 -17.59 20.70
N GLY A 23 11.47 -16.34 20.85
CA GLY A 23 12.37 -15.16 20.76
C GLY A 23 12.37 -14.37 19.43
N PRO A 24 13.06 -13.20 19.38
CA PRO A 24 12.71 -12.07 18.51
C PRO A 24 13.11 -12.21 17.06
N PHE A 25 12.20 -11.77 16.19
CA PHE A 25 12.45 -11.22 14.87
C PHE A 25 13.92 -10.96 14.55
N SER A 26 14.53 -11.83 13.75
CA SER A 26 15.53 -11.34 12.82
C SER A 26 14.78 -10.77 11.63
N PHE A 27 14.57 -9.45 11.63
CA PHE A 27 14.54 -8.75 10.35
C PHE A 27 15.86 -9.13 9.66
N SER A 28 15.84 -9.97 8.63
CA SER A 28 16.90 -9.85 7.63
C SER A 28 16.59 -8.60 6.81
N LEU A 29 16.76 -7.43 7.45
CA LEU A 29 17.17 -6.19 6.78
C LEU A 29 18.57 -6.36 6.19
N ALA A 30 19.27 -7.44 6.54
CA ALA A 30 20.44 -7.89 5.82
C ALA A 30 20.02 -8.30 4.40
N ARG A 31 20.18 -7.32 3.51
CA ARG A 31 20.52 -7.44 2.08
C ARG A 31 20.14 -8.80 1.49
N SER A 32 19.00 -8.86 0.80
CA SER A 32 19.06 -9.56 -0.48
C SER A 32 20.21 -8.91 -1.26
N GLU A 33 21.08 -9.69 -1.86
CA GLU A 33 22.19 -9.16 -2.67
C GLU A 33 21.69 -8.28 -3.85
N GLU A 34 20.39 -8.29 -4.11
CA GLU A 34 19.67 -7.35 -4.97
C GLU A 34 19.60 -5.95 -4.37
N HIS A 35 20.26 -5.00 -5.01
CA HIS A 35 20.14 -3.57 -4.74
C HIS A 35 18.75 -3.10 -5.19
N GLY A 36 17.83 -2.80 -4.27
CA GLY A 36 16.49 -2.31 -4.64
C GLY A 36 15.45 -2.27 -3.53
N ASN A 37 14.23 -1.88 -3.89
CA ASN A 37 13.05 -1.95 -3.01
C ASN A 37 12.54 -3.39 -2.92
N ARG A 38 12.09 -3.80 -1.73
CA ARG A 38 11.50 -5.12 -1.48
C ARG A 38 9.97 -5.00 -1.40
N TYR A 39 9.25 -5.93 -2.03
CA TYR A 39 7.78 -5.94 -2.05
C TYR A 39 7.23 -7.25 -1.49
N THR A 40 6.65 -7.20 -0.30
CA THR A 40 6.05 -8.37 0.36
C THR A 40 4.54 -8.27 0.35
N VAL A 41 3.86 -9.29 -0.16
CA VAL A 41 2.41 -9.39 -0.17
C VAL A 41 1.95 -10.38 0.89
N VAL A 42 1.25 -9.89 1.90
CA VAL A 42 0.52 -10.68 2.89
C VAL A 42 -0.88 -10.91 2.38
N ILE A 43 -1.21 -12.15 2.10
CA ILE A 43 -2.46 -12.54 1.49
C ILE A 43 -3.20 -13.56 2.34
N GLY A 44 -4.53 -13.53 2.29
CA GLY A 44 -5.37 -14.50 2.96
C GLY A 44 -6.80 -14.00 3.12
N SER A 45 -7.67 -14.89 3.58
CA SER A 45 -9.09 -14.61 3.79
C SER A 45 -9.36 -13.49 4.80
N ASN A 46 -10.59 -12.98 4.81
CA ASN A 46 -11.03 -12.00 5.82
C ASN A 46 -10.93 -12.60 7.23
N GLY A 47 -10.37 -11.82 8.16
CA GLY A 47 -10.18 -12.27 9.54
C GLY A 47 -8.88 -13.02 9.84
N SER A 48 -8.02 -13.28 8.85
CA SER A 48 -6.72 -13.95 9.04
C SER A 48 -5.67 -13.12 9.82
N GLY A 49 -5.96 -11.86 10.12
CA GLY A 49 -5.11 -10.99 10.95
C GLY A 49 -4.14 -10.10 10.17
N LYS A 50 -4.21 -10.02 8.84
CA LYS A 50 -3.32 -9.22 7.98
C LYS A 50 -3.20 -7.76 8.43
N SER A 51 -4.34 -7.09 8.62
CA SER A 51 -4.36 -5.71 9.08
C SER A 51 -3.77 -5.57 10.49
N ARG A 52 -4.00 -6.55 11.39
CA ARG A 52 -3.40 -6.55 12.74
C ARG A 52 -1.87 -6.73 12.70
N LEU A 53 -1.35 -7.55 11.77
CA LEU A 53 0.08 -7.64 11.50
C LEU A 53 0.64 -6.27 11.09
N LEU A 54 0.04 -5.60 10.10
CA LEU A 54 0.49 -4.28 9.66
C LEU A 54 0.44 -3.25 10.81
N ARG A 55 -0.64 -3.24 11.61
CA ARG A 55 -0.74 -2.37 12.79
C ARG A 55 0.40 -2.63 13.79
N SER A 56 0.71 -3.90 14.07
CA SER A 56 1.78 -4.23 15.01
C SER A 56 3.15 -3.78 14.50
N LEU A 57 3.41 -3.91 13.19
CA LEU A 57 4.62 -3.39 12.57
C LEU A 57 4.73 -1.86 12.70
N ALA A 58 3.63 -1.14 12.44
CA ALA A 58 3.54 0.30 12.64
C ALA A 58 3.82 0.71 14.09
N ASP A 59 3.20 0.03 15.07
CA ASP A 59 3.36 0.34 16.50
C ASP A 59 4.79 0.06 16.99
N LYS A 60 5.47 -0.98 16.47
CA LYS A 60 6.86 -1.29 16.86
C LYS A 60 7.86 -0.31 16.28
N THR A 61 7.72 0.00 15.00
CA THR A 61 8.66 0.89 14.29
C THR A 61 8.51 2.35 14.73
N SER A 62 7.29 2.78 15.10
CA SER A 62 7.08 4.11 15.69
C SER A 62 7.76 4.30 17.05
N ARG A 63 7.74 3.28 17.93
CA ARG A 63 8.33 3.35 19.28
C ARG A 63 9.85 3.21 19.31
N SER A 64 10.43 2.51 18.33
CA SER A 64 11.87 2.18 18.34
C SER A 64 12.78 3.34 17.94
N ALA A 65 12.21 4.40 17.36
CA ALA A 65 12.90 5.68 17.16
C ALA A 65 13.15 6.43 18.49
N GLU A 66 12.40 6.09 19.55
CA GLU A 66 12.49 6.69 20.88
C GLU A 66 13.25 5.76 21.86
N GLY A 67 14.58 5.78 21.79
CA GLY A 67 15.41 5.52 22.97
C GLY A 67 15.74 4.08 23.35
N GLN A 68 15.90 3.13 22.42
CA GLN A 68 16.54 1.84 22.73
C GLN A 68 17.90 1.66 22.06
N ASN A 69 18.90 1.33 22.89
CA ASN A 69 20.27 1.02 22.49
C ASN A 69 20.33 -0.43 21.96
N LEU A 70 19.96 -0.63 20.70
CA LEU A 70 20.05 -1.90 19.97
C LEU A 70 20.97 -1.71 18.76
N ALA A 71 22.27 -1.75 19.00
CA ALA A 71 23.32 -1.43 18.03
C ALA A 71 23.36 -2.34 16.77
N GLU A 72 22.52 -3.36 16.68
CA GLU A 72 22.53 -4.36 15.61
C GLU A 72 21.29 -4.34 14.68
N VAL A 73 20.21 -3.61 15.03
CA VAL A 73 18.99 -3.57 14.21
C VAL A 73 18.86 -2.23 13.49
N LYS A 74 18.98 -2.24 12.16
CA LYS A 74 18.84 -1.04 11.32
C LYS A 74 17.36 -0.68 11.12
N TRP A 75 16.78 0.09 12.02
CA TRP A 75 15.38 0.53 11.90
C TRP A 75 15.11 1.33 10.62
N PRO A 76 13.87 1.26 10.07
CA PRO A 76 13.48 2.11 8.96
C PRO A 76 13.57 3.58 9.38
N SER A 77 13.95 4.45 8.45
CA SER A 77 14.01 5.90 8.66
C SER A 77 12.63 6.50 8.91
N ARG A 78 11.60 5.89 8.32
CA ARG A 78 10.19 6.22 8.51
C ARG A 78 9.30 5.05 8.15
N THR A 79 8.10 5.06 8.71
CA THR A 79 7.05 4.07 8.52
C THR A 79 5.81 4.78 8.00
N LEU A 80 5.35 4.40 6.82
CA LEU A 80 4.17 4.95 6.18
C LEU A 80 3.03 3.93 6.32
N ALA A 81 1.91 4.34 6.91
CA ALA A 81 0.71 3.52 7.02
C ALA A 81 -0.38 4.03 6.08
N VAL A 82 -0.75 3.23 5.10
CA VAL A 82 -1.64 3.60 4.00
C VAL A 82 -2.85 2.68 3.99
N SER A 83 -4.05 3.26 3.91
CA SER A 83 -5.27 2.51 3.70
C SER A 83 -6.33 3.36 3.00
N ASN A 84 -7.13 2.72 2.15
CA ASN A 84 -8.34 3.30 1.55
C ASN A 84 -9.60 2.98 2.35
N LEU A 85 -9.49 2.24 3.45
CA LEU A 85 -10.62 1.89 4.31
C LEU A 85 -11.06 3.10 5.14
N VAL A 86 -12.38 3.23 5.34
CA VAL A 86 -12.96 4.24 6.23
C VAL A 86 -12.61 3.94 7.69
N SER A 87 -12.58 2.66 8.03
CA SER A 87 -12.28 2.15 9.37
C SER A 87 -11.04 1.24 9.33
N ASP A 88 -9.89 1.84 9.05
CA ASP A 88 -8.62 1.11 9.07
C ASP A 88 -8.09 0.89 10.50
N VAL A 89 -7.11 0.01 10.61
CA VAL A 89 -6.51 -0.42 11.88
C VAL A 89 -5.34 0.44 12.35
N PHE A 90 -4.87 1.41 11.56
CA PHE A 90 -3.66 2.15 11.89
C PHE A 90 -3.92 3.22 12.96
N LYS A 91 -2.85 3.67 13.63
CA LYS A 91 -2.95 4.82 14.53
C LYS A 91 -3.07 6.07 13.67
N PHE A 92 -4.14 6.84 13.87
CA PHE A 92 -4.25 8.16 13.26
C PHE A 92 -3.19 9.09 13.87
N SER A 93 -2.43 9.78 13.01
CA SER A 93 -1.47 10.81 13.38
C SER A 93 -1.72 12.05 12.52
N THR A 94 -1.84 13.21 13.17
CA THR A 94 -1.83 14.52 12.50
C THR A 94 -0.43 15.09 12.36
N GLU A 95 0.57 14.43 12.94
CA GLU A 95 1.88 15.00 13.22
C GLU A 95 2.87 14.49 12.17
N GLY A 96 3.44 15.43 11.40
CA GLY A 96 4.51 15.16 10.43
C GLY A 96 5.88 14.92 11.07
N GLU A 97 5.97 14.96 12.40
CA GLU A 97 7.20 14.74 13.15
C GLU A 97 7.20 13.36 13.80
N GLY A 98 8.09 12.51 13.30
CA GLY A 98 8.34 11.18 13.82
C GLY A 98 8.67 10.17 12.74
N ALA A 99 9.12 8.99 13.16
CA ALA A 99 9.36 7.86 12.26
C ALA A 99 8.05 7.22 11.74
N TYR A 100 6.86 7.79 11.98
CA TYR A 100 5.58 7.21 11.60
C TYR A 100 4.63 8.26 10.99
N LEU A 101 4.15 7.99 9.78
CA LEU A 101 3.22 8.83 9.05
C LEU A 101 1.97 8.03 8.69
N TYR A 102 0.82 8.51 9.13
CA TYR A 102 -0.46 7.97 8.71
C TYR A 102 -0.91 8.66 7.43
N LEU A 103 -1.04 7.89 6.36
CA LEU A 103 -1.43 8.33 5.03
C LEU A 103 -2.81 7.80 4.64
N GLY A 104 -3.66 7.37 5.58
CA GLY A 104 -5.03 6.94 5.26
C GLY A 104 -6.01 8.11 5.07
N LEU A 105 -7.30 7.83 4.94
CA LEU A 105 -8.31 8.82 4.53
C LEU A 105 -8.93 9.65 5.67
N ARG A 106 -8.63 9.27 6.91
CA ARG A 106 -9.18 9.88 8.13
C ARG A 106 -8.58 11.28 8.35
N GLN A 107 -9.40 12.26 8.75
CA GLN A 107 -8.98 13.60 9.16
C GLN A 107 -8.89 13.77 10.68
N SER A 108 -9.59 12.91 11.40
CA SER A 108 -9.49 12.71 12.84
C SER A 108 -9.78 11.23 13.11
N THR A 109 -9.64 10.79 14.36
CA THR A 109 -9.86 9.39 14.75
C THR A 109 -11.17 8.81 14.18
N ASN A 110 -12.23 9.62 14.05
CA ASN A 110 -13.57 9.21 13.62
C ASN A 110 -14.19 10.06 12.49
N LEU A 111 -13.42 10.87 11.76
CA LEU A 111 -13.96 11.75 10.71
C LEU A 111 -13.37 11.47 9.33
N LEU A 112 -14.26 11.26 8.35
CA LEU A 112 -13.93 11.10 6.94
C LEU A 112 -14.93 11.91 6.09
N THR A 113 -14.43 12.62 5.08
CA THR A 113 -15.27 13.37 4.13
C THR A 113 -14.75 13.15 2.72
N THR A 114 -15.59 13.26 1.69
CA THR A 114 -15.12 13.18 0.29
C THR A 114 -14.13 14.31 -0.06
N GLY A 115 -14.25 15.45 0.63
CA GLY A 115 -13.29 16.55 0.53
C GLY A 115 -11.90 16.19 1.09
N SER A 116 -11.81 15.30 2.09
CA SER A 116 -10.53 14.95 2.72
C SER A 116 -9.59 14.20 1.78
N LEU A 117 -10.13 13.27 0.99
CA LEU A 117 -9.37 12.55 -0.02
C LEU A 117 -8.80 13.50 -1.06
N ARG A 118 -9.62 14.44 -1.58
CA ARG A 118 -9.17 15.41 -2.58
C ARG A 118 -8.11 16.34 -2.00
N ASP A 119 -8.34 16.89 -0.81
CA ASP A 119 -7.37 17.76 -0.13
C ASP A 119 -6.03 17.04 0.12
N ALA A 120 -6.06 15.79 0.62
CA ALA A 120 -4.86 14.98 0.81
C ALA A 120 -4.15 14.67 -0.51
N THR A 121 -4.90 14.47 -1.59
CA THR A 121 -4.35 14.24 -2.92
C THR A 121 -3.64 15.50 -3.44
N VAL A 122 -4.26 16.67 -3.33
CA VAL A 122 -3.64 17.95 -3.72
C VAL A 122 -2.35 18.16 -2.93
N GLN A 123 -2.39 17.99 -1.61
CA GLN A 123 -1.21 18.12 -0.75
C GLN A 123 -0.08 17.18 -1.18
N ALA A 124 -0.39 15.91 -1.47
CA ALA A 124 0.59 14.95 -1.93
C ALA A 124 1.20 15.34 -3.29
N VAL A 125 0.37 15.79 -4.25
CA VAL A 125 0.85 16.24 -5.55
C VAL A 125 1.78 17.45 -5.42
N PHE A 126 1.47 18.41 -4.55
CA PHE A 126 2.37 19.53 -4.25
C PHE A 126 3.72 19.02 -3.73
N GLY A 127 3.71 18.06 -2.79
CA GLY A 127 4.93 17.43 -2.28
C GLY A 127 5.78 16.77 -3.37
N CYS A 128 5.15 16.14 -4.35
CA CYS A 128 5.84 15.49 -5.47
C CYS A 128 6.45 16.45 -6.50
N THR A 129 6.09 17.74 -6.50
CA THR A 129 6.64 18.69 -7.48
C THR A 129 8.06 19.15 -7.15
N ALA A 130 8.55 18.84 -5.94
CA ALA A 130 9.90 19.19 -5.52
C ALA A 130 10.97 18.38 -6.27
N ASP A 131 10.72 17.09 -6.46
CA ASP A 131 11.67 16.17 -7.10
C ASP A 131 11.17 15.64 -8.44
N LYS A 132 12.05 15.64 -9.45
CA LYS A 132 11.73 15.17 -10.80
C LYS A 132 11.19 13.73 -10.82
N TRP A 133 11.80 12.82 -10.06
CA TRP A 133 11.39 11.41 -10.05
C TRP A 133 9.97 11.22 -9.47
N GLN A 134 9.58 12.05 -8.51
CA GLN A 134 8.24 12.04 -7.93
C GLN A 134 7.20 12.54 -8.94
N ALA A 135 7.52 13.62 -9.67
CA ALA A 135 6.68 14.11 -10.76
C ALA A 135 6.52 13.08 -11.90
N ASP A 136 7.61 12.39 -12.25
CA ASP A 136 7.59 11.31 -13.25
C ASP A 136 6.74 10.12 -12.76
N ALA A 137 6.79 9.78 -11.46
CA ALA A 137 5.95 8.74 -10.86
C ALA A 137 4.45 9.12 -10.91
N LEU A 138 4.10 10.37 -10.61
CA LEU A 138 2.72 10.84 -10.76
C LEU A 138 2.25 10.77 -12.22
N THR A 139 3.13 11.05 -13.18
CA THR A 139 2.81 10.95 -14.61
C THR A 139 2.47 9.50 -14.99
N ARG A 140 3.21 8.51 -14.46
CA ARG A 140 2.88 7.08 -14.62
C ARG A 140 1.54 6.72 -13.99
N ALA A 141 1.26 7.22 -12.79
CA ALA A 141 -0.03 7.00 -12.13
C ALA A 141 -1.20 7.61 -12.93
N THR A 142 -1.02 8.81 -13.50
CA THR A 142 -1.99 9.48 -14.38
C THR A 142 -2.26 8.68 -15.64
N ALA A 143 -1.22 8.11 -16.26
CA ALA A 143 -1.37 7.24 -17.42
C ALA A 143 -2.22 6.00 -17.10
N LEU A 144 -2.01 5.37 -15.94
CA LEU A 144 -2.74 4.17 -15.55
C LEU A 144 -4.26 4.43 -15.37
N ILE A 145 -4.63 5.61 -14.84
CA ILE A 145 -6.05 5.98 -14.68
C ILE A 145 -6.71 6.50 -15.97
N GLY A 146 -5.98 6.48 -17.11
CA GLY A 146 -6.51 6.77 -18.44
C GLY A 146 -6.37 8.21 -18.92
N PHE A 147 -5.46 8.99 -18.31
CA PHE A 147 -5.23 10.40 -18.64
C PHE A 147 -3.80 10.63 -19.16
N SER A 148 -3.59 11.65 -19.98
CA SER A 148 -2.27 11.97 -20.54
C SER A 148 -1.45 12.93 -19.67
N SER A 149 -2.12 13.74 -18.85
CA SER A 149 -1.46 14.66 -17.92
C SER A 149 -2.40 15.06 -16.78
N TYR A 150 -1.82 15.62 -15.73
CA TYR A 150 -2.55 16.26 -14.64
C TYR A 150 -2.03 17.69 -14.46
N SER A 151 -2.85 18.54 -13.86
CA SER A 151 -2.58 19.95 -13.64
C SER A 151 -3.17 20.39 -12.30
N ILE A 152 -2.57 21.40 -11.66
CA ILE A 152 -3.05 21.95 -10.38
C ILE A 152 -3.68 23.30 -10.67
N ILE A 153 -5.00 23.31 -10.85
CA ILE A 153 -5.76 24.53 -11.04
C ILE A 153 -5.93 25.18 -9.70
N SER A 154 -5.75 26.49 -9.66
CA SER A 154 -6.06 27.22 -8.47
C SER A 154 -7.19 28.20 -8.68
N GLU A 155 -8.14 28.12 -7.75
CA GLU A 155 -9.45 28.72 -7.86
C GLU A 155 -9.51 30.03 -7.10
N GLY A 156 -10.30 30.96 -7.63
CA GLY A 156 -10.70 32.15 -6.88
C GLY A 156 -11.48 31.75 -5.63
N VAL A 157 -11.10 32.32 -4.49
CA VAL A 157 -11.87 32.16 -3.25
C VAL A 157 -12.77 33.38 -3.08
N SER A 158 -14.08 33.16 -2.92
CA SER A 158 -15.04 34.26 -2.79
C SER A 158 -14.94 34.98 -1.43
N GLY A 159 -14.88 36.31 -1.50
CA GLY A 159 -14.84 37.22 -0.35
C GLY A 159 -13.43 37.71 0.01
N GLU A 160 -13.36 38.68 0.92
CA GLU A 160 -12.09 39.20 1.44
C GLU A 160 -11.34 38.14 2.26
N PRO A 161 -9.99 38.23 2.35
CA PRO A 161 -9.22 37.39 3.26
C PRO A 161 -9.80 37.46 4.66
N SER A 162 -9.91 36.31 5.32
CA SER A 162 -10.35 36.24 6.72
C SER A 162 -9.42 37.07 7.63
N SER A 163 -9.82 37.32 8.88
CA SER A 163 -9.03 38.09 9.87
C SER A 163 -7.52 37.75 9.82
N ARG A 164 -6.69 38.76 9.53
CA ARG A 164 -5.22 38.67 9.56
C ARG A 164 -4.71 38.18 10.91
N GLU A 165 -5.29 38.67 11.99
CA GLU A 165 -4.95 38.20 13.34
C GLU A 165 -5.25 36.71 13.51
N GLY A 166 -6.39 36.26 12.99
CA GLY A 166 -6.73 34.84 12.98
C GLY A 166 -5.72 33.99 12.21
N PHE A 167 -5.23 34.49 11.07
CA PHE A 167 -4.22 33.79 10.26
C PHE A 167 -2.91 33.64 11.04
N LEU A 168 -2.41 34.73 11.61
CA LEU A 168 -1.18 34.73 12.40
C LEU A 168 -1.28 33.82 13.63
N MET A 169 -2.45 33.76 14.28
CA MET A 169 -2.69 32.81 15.37
C MET A 169 -2.61 31.34 14.92
N ASP A 170 -3.15 31.00 13.75
CA ASP A 170 -3.11 29.63 13.22
C ASP A 170 -1.70 29.25 12.73
N LEU A 171 -1.00 30.21 12.13
CA LEU A 171 0.40 30.08 11.72
C LEU A 171 1.33 29.80 12.91
N ASN A 172 1.12 30.46 14.05
CA ASN A 172 1.88 30.18 15.26
C ASN A 172 1.49 28.84 15.90
N ARG A 173 0.24 28.39 15.73
CA ARG A 173 -0.23 27.07 16.23
C ARG A 173 0.24 25.89 15.39
N SER A 174 0.54 26.07 14.11
CA SER A 174 1.10 24.99 13.27
C SER A 174 2.51 24.59 13.71
N ARG A 175 3.19 25.42 14.50
CA ARG A 175 4.47 25.13 15.15
C ARG A 175 4.24 24.78 16.63
N ARG A 176 4.88 23.72 17.12
CA ARG A 176 4.80 23.32 18.55
C ARG A 176 5.88 23.96 19.40
N ASP A 177 7.05 24.17 18.82
CA ASP A 177 8.27 24.40 19.60
C ASP A 177 8.70 25.87 19.65
N PHE A 178 8.23 26.72 18.74
CA PHE A 178 8.55 28.15 18.74
C PHE A 178 7.56 28.99 17.92
N GLU A 179 7.34 30.25 18.35
CA GLU A 179 6.67 31.26 17.52
C GLU A 179 7.59 31.72 16.38
N LEU A 180 7.04 31.79 15.17
CA LEU A 180 7.79 32.30 14.03
C LEU A 180 8.20 33.76 14.27
N PRO A 181 9.44 34.17 13.92
CA PRO A 181 9.81 35.58 13.91
C PRO A 181 8.80 36.43 13.13
N ARG A 182 8.50 37.65 13.62
CA ARG A 182 7.45 38.51 13.03
C ARG A 182 7.68 38.83 11.55
N ASP A 183 8.95 38.97 11.16
CA ASP A 183 9.37 39.15 9.77
C ASP A 183 9.00 37.94 8.90
N ILE A 184 9.20 36.71 9.39
CA ILE A 184 8.78 35.51 8.65
C ILE A 184 7.26 35.41 8.61
N GLN A 185 6.57 35.73 9.70
CA GLN A 185 5.09 35.77 9.72
C GLN A 185 4.55 36.74 8.64
N GLU A 186 5.17 37.92 8.50
CA GLU A 186 4.83 38.89 7.47
C GLU A 186 5.10 38.35 6.07
N GLN A 187 6.29 37.74 5.85
CA GLN A 187 6.65 37.14 4.57
C GLN A 187 5.62 36.08 4.13
N VAL A 188 5.13 35.25 5.05
CA VAL A 188 4.11 34.23 4.72
C VAL A 188 2.79 34.89 4.34
N TYR A 189 2.35 35.91 5.08
CA TYR A 189 1.12 36.64 4.78
C TYR A 189 1.20 37.37 3.43
N GLU A 190 2.32 38.06 3.16
CA GLU A 190 2.58 38.76 1.90
C GLU A 190 2.66 37.80 0.72
N PHE A 191 3.35 36.67 0.87
CA PHE A 191 3.44 35.63 -0.16
C PHE A 191 2.05 35.16 -0.58
N LEU A 192 1.22 34.72 0.37
CA LEU A 192 -0.14 34.25 0.09
C LEU A 192 -1.06 35.35 -0.45
N SER A 193 -0.87 36.59 -0.02
CA SER A 193 -1.61 37.75 -0.53
C SER A 193 -1.23 38.07 -1.98
N SER A 194 0.07 37.95 -2.33
CA SER A 194 0.57 38.21 -3.68
C SER A 194 0.11 37.17 -4.70
N GLU A 195 0.08 35.89 -4.31
CA GLU A 195 -0.49 34.78 -5.10
C GLU A 195 -1.95 35.04 -5.47
N ARG A 196 -2.74 35.60 -4.53
CA ARG A 196 -4.13 35.97 -4.78
C ARG A 196 -4.25 37.09 -5.81
N VAL A 197 -3.47 38.16 -5.66
CA VAL A 197 -3.50 39.33 -6.57
C VAL A 197 -3.08 38.94 -7.99
N GLN A 198 -2.04 38.12 -8.14
CA GLN A 198 -1.60 37.65 -9.47
C GLN A 198 -2.68 36.84 -10.18
N ARG A 199 -3.56 36.14 -9.45
CA ARG A 199 -4.68 35.41 -10.05
C ARG A 199 -5.87 36.26 -10.42
N ASP A 200 -6.27 37.18 -9.57
CA ASP A 200 -7.39 38.07 -9.90
C ASP A 200 -7.10 38.86 -11.20
N ALA A 201 -5.82 38.97 -11.58
CA ALA A 201 -5.34 39.57 -12.83
C ALA A 201 -5.18 38.59 -14.02
N ALA A 202 -5.18 37.27 -13.81
CA ALA A 202 -4.91 36.27 -14.85
C ALA A 202 -6.21 35.71 -15.44
N ASP A 203 -6.49 36.03 -16.71
CA ASP A 203 -7.59 35.43 -17.48
C ASP A 203 -7.33 33.93 -17.69
N TYR A 204 -8.35 33.10 -17.50
CA TYR A 204 -8.26 31.64 -17.39
C TYR A 204 -7.74 30.96 -18.66
N SER A 205 -6.43 30.94 -18.89
CA SER A 205 -5.74 29.94 -19.71
C SER A 205 -4.22 30.14 -19.65
N ASN A 206 -3.51 29.02 -19.43
CA ASN A 206 -2.08 28.76 -19.69
C ASN A 206 -1.11 28.75 -18.47
N ILE A 207 -0.54 27.56 -18.24
CA ILE A 207 0.89 27.26 -17.95
C ILE A 207 1.60 28.19 -16.94
N TYR A 208 0.91 28.62 -15.88
CA TYR A 208 1.51 29.18 -14.66
C TYR A 208 1.66 28.13 -13.55
N GLU A 209 0.91 27.03 -13.61
CA GLU A 209 0.67 26.10 -12.49
C GLU A 209 1.93 25.43 -11.95
N VAL A 210 2.78 24.84 -12.80
CA VAL A 210 3.94 24.08 -12.30
C VAL A 210 4.97 25.01 -11.63
N SER A 211 5.15 26.21 -12.17
CA SER A 211 6.08 27.20 -11.60
C SER A 211 5.56 27.82 -10.30
N ALA A 212 4.26 28.09 -10.22
CA ALA A 212 3.62 28.60 -9.00
C ALA A 212 3.61 27.54 -7.89
N VAL A 213 3.28 26.29 -8.23
CA VAL A 213 3.32 25.16 -7.29
C VAL A 213 4.75 24.95 -6.77
N ARG A 214 5.75 24.97 -7.64
CA ARG A 214 7.16 24.86 -7.21
C ARG A 214 7.60 26.03 -6.35
N SER A 215 7.18 27.26 -6.68
CA SER A 215 7.47 28.45 -5.88
C SER A 215 6.81 28.37 -4.51
N PHE A 216 5.56 27.88 -4.44
CA PHE A 216 4.83 27.64 -3.21
C PHE A 216 5.52 26.60 -2.33
N THR A 217 5.89 25.45 -2.90
CA THR A 217 6.62 24.40 -2.19
C THR A 217 7.98 24.91 -1.70
N HIS A 218 8.73 25.60 -2.56
CA HIS A 218 10.04 26.16 -2.20
C HIS A 218 9.91 27.21 -1.08
N PHE A 219 8.92 28.08 -1.16
CA PHE A 219 8.64 29.09 -0.14
C PHE A 219 8.33 28.42 1.20
N ALA A 220 7.39 27.46 1.23
CA ALA A 220 7.03 26.72 2.45
C ALA A 220 8.27 26.11 3.12
N THR A 221 9.11 25.41 2.34
CA THR A 221 10.36 24.83 2.85
C THR A 221 11.33 25.90 3.37
N SER A 222 11.47 27.03 2.68
CA SER A 222 12.39 28.12 3.08
C SER A 222 12.05 28.75 4.43
N VAL A 223 10.75 28.79 4.77
CA VAL A 223 10.25 29.28 6.06
C VAL A 223 10.01 28.15 7.07
N GLY A 224 10.42 26.92 6.73
CA GLY A 224 10.30 25.70 7.55
C GLY A 224 8.86 25.26 7.84
N LEU A 225 7.91 25.61 6.98
CA LEU A 225 6.51 25.17 7.09
C LEU A 225 6.26 23.94 6.23
N GLU A 226 5.41 23.05 6.74
CA GLU A 226 4.86 21.97 5.94
C GLU A 226 3.94 22.53 4.85
N VAL A 227 4.09 22.03 3.63
CA VAL A 227 3.27 22.46 2.47
C VAL A 227 1.78 22.23 2.75
N ALA A 228 1.46 21.13 3.44
CA ALA A 228 0.10 20.79 3.83
C ALA A 228 -0.54 21.84 4.76
N ASP A 229 0.23 22.39 5.69
CA ASP A 229 -0.25 23.43 6.61
C ASP A 229 -0.43 24.75 5.87
N LEU A 230 0.50 25.12 5.00
CA LEU A 230 0.39 26.33 4.18
C LEU A 230 -0.83 26.28 3.25
N LEU A 231 -1.08 25.15 2.58
CA LEU A 231 -2.28 24.93 1.77
C LEU A 231 -3.57 25.01 2.59
N ARG A 232 -3.58 24.41 3.80
CA ARG A 232 -4.74 24.44 4.70
C ARG A 232 -5.06 25.87 5.14
N MET A 233 -4.05 26.65 5.49
CA MET A 233 -4.20 28.06 5.85
C MET A 233 -4.63 28.89 4.64
N ALA A 234 -4.04 28.68 3.47
CA ALA A 234 -4.41 29.37 2.24
C ALA A 234 -5.91 29.20 1.93
N LYS A 235 -6.43 27.98 2.08
CA LYS A 235 -7.86 27.67 1.90
C LYS A 235 -8.73 28.27 3.00
N ARG A 236 -8.36 28.07 4.27
CA ARG A 236 -9.12 28.54 5.46
C ARG A 236 -9.28 30.06 5.50
N TYR A 237 -8.21 30.79 5.17
CA TYR A 237 -8.16 32.25 5.22
C TYR A 237 -8.48 32.91 3.88
N LYS A 238 -8.96 32.13 2.91
CA LYS A 238 -9.43 32.60 1.60
C LYS A 238 -8.35 33.33 0.78
N PHE A 239 -7.11 32.87 0.87
CA PHE A 239 -6.04 33.30 -0.02
C PHE A 239 -6.11 32.56 -1.36
N ALA A 240 -6.18 31.23 -1.31
CA ALA A 240 -6.21 30.38 -2.49
C ALA A 240 -6.85 29.02 -2.17
N SER A 241 -7.55 28.44 -3.15
CA SER A 241 -7.96 27.03 -3.14
C SER A 241 -7.32 26.33 -4.33
N TYR A 242 -6.87 25.10 -4.17
CA TYR A 242 -6.22 24.34 -5.24
C TYR A 242 -7.03 23.08 -5.52
N LYS A 243 -7.17 22.75 -6.80
CA LYS A 243 -7.84 21.56 -7.33
C LYS A 243 -6.93 20.87 -8.33
N LEU A 244 -7.21 19.60 -8.56
CA LEU A 244 -6.53 18.83 -9.60
C LEU A 244 -7.43 18.70 -10.81
N SER A 245 -6.87 18.94 -11.98
CA SER A 245 -7.49 18.60 -13.26
C SER A 245 -6.67 17.55 -13.99
N PHE A 246 -7.34 16.69 -14.73
CA PHE A 246 -6.76 15.60 -15.50
C PHE A 246 -7.14 15.76 -16.96
N ASN A 247 -6.16 15.70 -17.85
CA ASN A 247 -6.37 15.93 -19.27
C ASN A 247 -6.27 14.63 -20.06
N ARG A 248 -7.15 14.46 -21.04
CA ARG A 248 -7.16 13.36 -21.99
C ARG A 248 -7.42 13.92 -23.39
N GLY A 249 -6.33 14.13 -24.15
CA GLY A 249 -6.42 14.87 -25.41
C GLY A 249 -6.89 16.30 -25.14
N ASP A 250 -7.95 16.73 -25.82
CA ASP A 250 -8.54 18.07 -25.66
C ASP A 250 -9.56 18.17 -24.51
N GLN A 251 -9.84 17.07 -23.81
CA GLN A 251 -10.78 17.05 -22.68
C GLN A 251 -10.02 17.25 -21.37
N SER A 252 -10.51 18.15 -20.52
CA SER A 252 -10.04 18.38 -19.16
C SER A 252 -11.15 17.99 -18.19
N MET A 253 -10.81 17.25 -17.14
CA MET A 253 -11.74 16.76 -16.13
C MET A 253 -11.26 17.15 -14.74
N ASP A 254 -12.12 17.76 -13.94
CA ASP A 254 -11.81 18.04 -12.55
C ASP A 254 -11.72 16.75 -11.73
N SER A 255 -10.91 16.74 -10.68
CA SER A 255 -10.81 15.63 -9.73
C SER A 255 -12.15 15.21 -9.12
N SER A 256 -13.17 16.08 -9.17
CA SER A 256 -14.53 15.79 -8.74
C SER A 256 -15.37 14.97 -9.72
N GLU A 257 -14.97 14.93 -10.98
CA GLU A 257 -15.60 14.18 -12.06
C GLU A 257 -14.96 12.80 -12.26
N LEU A 258 -13.82 12.55 -11.62
CA LEU A 258 -13.18 11.23 -11.62
C LEU A 258 -14.05 10.20 -10.89
N SER A 259 -14.00 8.95 -11.37
CA SER A 259 -14.54 7.83 -10.60
C SER A 259 -13.78 7.68 -9.28
N THR A 260 -14.46 7.20 -8.24
CA THR A 260 -13.87 7.01 -6.92
C THR A 260 -12.63 6.12 -6.98
N GLY A 261 -12.65 5.05 -7.80
CA GLY A 261 -11.51 4.16 -7.98
C GLY A 261 -10.28 4.85 -8.59
N GLN A 262 -10.47 5.71 -9.62
CA GLN A 262 -9.38 6.50 -10.19
C GLN A 262 -8.75 7.43 -9.16
N LEU A 263 -9.59 8.16 -8.42
CA LEU A 263 -9.11 9.10 -7.40
C LEU A 263 -8.40 8.35 -6.26
N LEU A 264 -8.93 7.22 -5.79
CA LEU A 264 -8.30 6.40 -4.74
C LEU A 264 -6.94 5.88 -5.17
N LEU A 265 -6.82 5.34 -6.39
CA LEU A 265 -5.56 4.82 -6.94
C LEU A 265 -4.50 5.92 -7.06
N PHE A 266 -4.85 7.01 -7.76
CA PHE A 266 -3.94 8.14 -7.95
C PHE A 266 -3.53 8.76 -6.62
N SER A 267 -4.48 8.97 -5.70
CA SER A 267 -4.22 9.52 -4.38
C SER A 267 -3.32 8.64 -3.52
N MET A 268 -3.49 7.32 -3.56
CA MET A 268 -2.64 6.40 -2.81
C MET A 268 -1.20 6.50 -3.29
N VAL A 269 -0.98 6.43 -4.61
CA VAL A 269 0.37 6.55 -5.19
C VAL A 269 0.97 7.92 -4.87
N ALA A 270 0.21 8.99 -5.04
CA ALA A 270 0.68 10.34 -4.72
C ALA A 270 1.12 10.46 -3.26
N ARG A 271 0.30 10.02 -2.30
CA ARG A 271 0.63 10.07 -0.86
C ARG A 271 1.87 9.27 -0.51
N ILE A 272 2.06 8.09 -1.12
CA ILE A 272 3.25 7.26 -0.92
C ILE A 272 4.48 7.98 -1.48
N VAL A 273 4.43 8.38 -2.75
CA VAL A 273 5.55 9.02 -3.48
C VAL A 273 5.97 10.32 -2.80
N SER A 274 5.02 11.13 -2.33
CA SER A 274 5.31 12.41 -1.65
C SER A 274 5.99 12.23 -0.29
N SER A 275 5.80 11.07 0.36
CA SER A 275 6.17 10.87 1.77
C SER A 275 7.29 9.85 1.97
N ILE A 276 7.61 9.04 0.96
CA ILE A 276 8.65 8.02 1.04
C ILE A 276 10.05 8.65 1.04
N ALA A 277 10.94 8.07 1.84
CA ALA A 277 12.37 8.41 1.87
C ALA A 277 13.22 7.14 1.81
N ARG A 278 14.54 7.29 1.75
CA ARG A 278 15.45 6.13 1.81
C ARG A 278 15.22 5.31 3.09
N ASN A 279 15.28 3.99 2.99
CA ASN A 279 15.08 3.05 4.09
C ASN A 279 13.71 3.21 4.77
N SER A 280 12.64 3.42 4.00
CA SER A 280 11.27 3.48 4.54
C SER A 280 10.64 2.09 4.66
N LEU A 281 9.73 1.94 5.63
CA LEU A 281 8.76 0.85 5.69
C LEU A 281 7.39 1.37 5.23
N VAL A 282 6.82 0.82 4.17
CA VAL A 282 5.50 1.21 3.66
C VAL A 282 4.52 0.07 3.93
N LEU A 283 3.45 0.34 4.66
CA LEU A 283 2.44 -0.63 5.06
C LEU A 283 1.13 -0.24 4.37
N ILE A 284 0.62 -1.09 3.47
CA ILE A 284 -0.56 -0.82 2.66
C ILE A 284 -1.64 -1.86 2.99
N ASP A 285 -2.78 -1.42 3.51
CA ASP A 285 -3.89 -2.30 3.90
C ASP A 285 -5.07 -2.19 2.92
N GLU A 286 -5.45 -3.31 2.34
CA GLU A 286 -6.55 -3.50 1.37
C GLU A 286 -6.52 -2.50 0.19
N PRO A 287 -5.40 -2.40 -0.55
CA PRO A 287 -5.24 -1.47 -1.67
C PRO A 287 -6.28 -1.67 -2.80
N GLU A 288 -6.83 -2.87 -2.94
CA GLU A 288 -7.86 -3.23 -3.92
C GLU A 288 -9.21 -2.56 -3.68
N THR A 289 -9.45 -1.99 -2.50
CA THR A 289 -10.75 -1.45 -2.11
C THR A 289 -11.19 -0.35 -3.07
N GLY A 290 -12.25 -0.61 -3.84
CA GLY A 290 -12.81 0.32 -4.83
C GLY A 290 -12.09 0.37 -6.18
N LEU A 291 -11.14 -0.54 -6.42
CA LEU A 291 -10.41 -0.64 -7.69
C LEU A 291 -10.99 -1.71 -8.63
N HIS A 292 -11.01 -1.42 -9.92
CA HIS A 292 -11.30 -2.41 -10.97
C HIS A 292 -10.21 -3.50 -10.99
N PRO A 293 -10.52 -4.78 -11.30
CA PRO A 293 -9.52 -5.85 -11.35
C PRO A 293 -8.26 -5.56 -12.18
N GLU A 294 -8.41 -4.86 -13.31
CA GLU A 294 -7.27 -4.42 -14.12
C GLU A 294 -6.32 -3.49 -13.36
N TRP A 295 -6.85 -2.58 -12.54
CA TRP A 295 -6.04 -1.70 -11.70
C TRP A 295 -5.46 -2.41 -10.48
N GLN A 296 -6.14 -3.44 -9.97
CA GLN A 296 -5.58 -4.30 -8.92
C GLN A 296 -4.33 -5.03 -9.45
N ALA A 297 -4.42 -5.61 -10.65
CA ALA A 297 -3.28 -6.27 -11.30
C ALA A 297 -2.14 -5.29 -11.63
N ALA A 298 -2.46 -4.07 -12.05
CA ALA A 298 -1.46 -3.06 -12.36
C ALA A 298 -0.88 -2.33 -11.13
N PHE A 299 -1.45 -2.51 -9.93
CA PHE A 299 -1.09 -1.71 -8.76
C PHE A 299 0.37 -1.92 -8.33
N LEU A 300 0.77 -3.18 -8.15
CA LEU A 300 2.13 -3.51 -7.70
C LEU A 300 3.19 -3.21 -8.78
N PRO A 301 2.97 -3.52 -10.08
CA PRO A 301 3.82 -3.02 -11.16
C PRO A 301 3.95 -1.49 -11.16
N LEU A 302 2.85 -0.76 -11.00
CA LEU A 302 2.89 0.71 -10.93
C LEU A 302 3.75 1.20 -9.77
N LEU A 303 3.64 0.59 -8.58
CA LEU A 303 4.48 0.96 -7.44
C LEU A 303 5.98 0.70 -7.73
N LYS A 304 6.30 -0.44 -8.35
CA LYS A 304 7.69 -0.75 -8.77
C LYS A 304 8.23 0.29 -9.75
N ASP A 305 7.42 0.70 -10.72
CA ASP A 305 7.81 1.72 -11.70
C ASP A 305 7.90 3.12 -11.07
N CYS A 306 7.04 3.42 -10.08
CA CYS A 306 7.01 4.72 -9.41
C CYS A 306 8.15 4.91 -8.41
N LEU A 307 8.64 3.84 -7.76
CA LEU A 307 9.58 3.92 -6.64
C LEU A 307 11.01 3.52 -7.06
N PRO A 308 11.97 4.46 -7.12
CA PRO A 308 13.36 4.17 -7.46
C PRO A 308 14.00 3.16 -6.50
N GLY A 309 14.80 2.24 -7.02
CA GLY A 309 15.45 1.18 -6.23
C GLY A 309 16.42 1.71 -5.17
N GLU A 310 16.98 2.91 -5.38
CA GLU A 310 17.88 3.60 -4.45
C GLU A 310 17.20 4.05 -3.16
N LEU A 311 15.87 3.96 -3.09
CA LEU A 311 15.12 4.15 -1.85
C LEU A 311 15.38 3.02 -0.86
N GLU A 312 15.84 1.83 -1.28
CA GLU A 312 16.13 0.68 -0.40
C GLU A 312 15.03 0.45 0.64
N SER A 313 13.77 0.59 0.22
CA SER A 313 12.60 0.59 1.10
C SER A 313 11.89 -0.76 1.05
N HIS A 314 11.17 -1.09 2.12
CA HIS A 314 10.36 -2.30 2.21
C HIS A 314 8.88 -1.92 2.16
N ILE A 315 8.19 -2.41 1.13
CA ILE A 315 6.76 -2.22 0.95
C ILE A 315 6.07 -3.53 1.31
N ILE A 316 5.13 -3.49 2.25
CA ILE A 316 4.33 -4.62 2.70
C ILE A 316 2.85 -4.33 2.41
N LEU A 317 2.23 -5.18 1.62
CA LEU A 317 0.83 -5.07 1.22
C LEU A 317 0.02 -6.16 1.92
N ALA A 318 -1.04 -5.81 2.64
CA ALA A 318 -2.05 -6.75 3.10
C ALA A 318 -3.24 -6.70 2.14
N THR A 319 -3.60 -7.85 1.55
CA THR A 319 -4.64 -7.92 0.52
C THR A 319 -5.40 -9.24 0.58
N HIS A 320 -6.63 -9.26 0.11
CA HIS A 320 -7.37 -10.47 -0.24
C HIS A 320 -7.55 -10.61 -1.76
N SER A 321 -6.95 -9.72 -2.56
CA SER A 321 -7.01 -9.77 -4.01
C SER A 321 -5.91 -10.66 -4.60
N PRO A 322 -6.26 -11.75 -5.31
CA PRO A 322 -5.29 -12.55 -6.06
C PRO A 322 -4.60 -11.75 -7.18
N HIS A 323 -5.21 -10.66 -7.66
CA HIS A 323 -4.66 -9.86 -8.76
C HIS A 323 -3.35 -9.15 -8.39
N ILE A 324 -3.11 -8.88 -7.10
CA ILE A 324 -1.93 -8.12 -6.65
C ILE A 324 -0.68 -9.00 -6.50
N VAL A 325 -0.87 -10.32 -6.37
CA VAL A 325 0.17 -11.27 -5.92
C VAL A 325 1.18 -11.61 -7.01
N SER A 326 0.76 -11.53 -8.27
CA SER A 326 1.55 -11.97 -9.43
C SER A 326 2.90 -11.29 -9.53
N ASP A 327 3.06 -10.09 -8.96
CA ASP A 327 4.29 -9.30 -9.06
C ASP A 327 4.98 -9.12 -7.70
N ALA A 328 4.64 -9.91 -6.69
CA ALA A 328 5.29 -9.84 -5.38
C ALA A 328 6.74 -10.32 -5.43
N SER A 329 7.61 -9.76 -4.58
CA SER A 329 8.94 -10.34 -4.30
C SER A 329 8.82 -11.50 -3.31
N ASP A 330 7.98 -11.31 -2.30
CA ASP A 330 7.67 -12.33 -1.30
C ASP A 330 6.16 -12.43 -1.12
N VAL A 331 5.65 -13.65 -0.95
CA VAL A 331 4.25 -13.90 -0.62
C VAL A 331 4.18 -14.58 0.75
N LEU A 332 3.28 -14.09 1.60
CA LEU A 332 3.05 -14.58 2.95
C LEU A 332 1.59 -15.02 3.10
N LEU A 333 1.38 -16.28 3.48
CA LEU A 333 0.07 -16.88 3.75
C LEU A 333 -0.19 -16.96 5.25
N PRO A 334 -1.45 -17.00 5.72
CA PRO A 334 -1.74 -17.30 7.11
C PRO A 334 -1.28 -18.73 7.42
N GLY A 335 -0.61 -18.93 8.55
CA GLY A 335 -0.23 -20.27 9.02
C GLY A 335 -1.31 -20.91 9.88
N ASP A 336 -0.99 -22.06 10.47
CA ASP A 336 -1.91 -22.86 11.29
C ASP A 336 -2.46 -22.12 12.51
N THR A 337 -1.68 -21.18 13.04
CA THR A 337 -2.06 -20.38 14.20
C THR A 337 -2.54 -19.01 13.76
N TRP A 338 -3.67 -18.54 14.31
CA TRP A 338 -4.18 -17.21 14.01
C TRP A 338 -3.11 -16.12 14.29
N GLY A 339 -2.81 -15.29 13.29
CA GLY A 339 -1.78 -14.25 13.35
C GLY A 339 -0.37 -14.70 12.98
N GLN A 340 -0.16 -16.00 12.73
CA GLN A 340 1.07 -16.50 12.10
C GLN A 340 0.97 -16.34 10.59
N PHE A 341 2.10 -16.00 9.97
CA PHE A 341 2.22 -15.92 8.52
C PHE A 341 3.46 -16.66 8.05
N VAL A 342 3.30 -17.57 7.09
CA VAL A 342 4.34 -18.43 6.52
C VAL A 342 4.67 -18.02 5.09
N SER A 343 5.91 -18.23 4.66
CA SER A 343 6.33 -17.90 3.29
C SER A 343 5.78 -18.89 2.29
N PHE A 344 5.17 -18.37 1.22
CA PHE A 344 4.77 -19.14 0.06
C PHE A 344 5.94 -19.24 -0.92
N ASN A 345 6.58 -20.41 -0.95
CA ASN A 345 7.80 -20.64 -1.73
C ASN A 345 7.52 -21.19 -3.14
N GLU A 346 6.25 -21.32 -3.54
CA GLU A 346 5.90 -21.78 -4.88
C GLU A 346 5.98 -20.64 -5.91
N PRO A 347 6.18 -20.98 -7.20
CA PRO A 347 6.12 -20.00 -8.27
C PRO A 347 4.76 -19.30 -8.27
N HIS A 348 4.78 -17.98 -8.11
CA HIS A 348 3.61 -17.10 -8.17
C HIS A 348 3.74 -16.04 -9.26
N PHE A 349 4.97 -15.72 -9.67
CA PHE A 349 5.21 -14.73 -10.71
C PHE A 349 4.64 -15.17 -12.06
N GLY A 350 3.81 -14.30 -12.66
CA GLY A 350 3.18 -14.54 -13.97
C GLY A 350 2.20 -15.74 -14.00
N GLN A 351 1.82 -16.29 -12.86
CA GLN A 351 0.87 -17.40 -12.80
C GLN A 351 -0.55 -16.96 -13.16
N PRO A 352 -1.36 -17.84 -13.78
CA PRO A 352 -2.78 -17.58 -13.98
C PRO A 352 -3.49 -17.29 -12.66
N ILE A 353 -4.47 -16.39 -12.69
CA ILE A 353 -5.22 -16.02 -11.48
C ILE A 353 -5.94 -17.19 -10.83
N GLU A 354 -6.39 -18.16 -11.64
CA GLU A 354 -6.99 -19.41 -11.19
C GLU A 354 -6.03 -20.22 -10.34
N SER A 355 -4.74 -20.19 -10.70
CA SER A 355 -3.66 -20.83 -9.95
C SER A 355 -3.45 -20.19 -8.60
N LEU A 356 -3.44 -18.85 -8.56
CA LEU A 356 -3.33 -18.11 -7.31
C LEU A 356 -4.58 -18.33 -6.44
N LEU A 357 -5.79 -18.26 -6.99
CA LEU A 357 -7.03 -18.53 -6.27
C LEU A 357 -7.04 -19.92 -5.65
N TYR A 358 -6.57 -20.92 -6.38
CA TYR A 358 -6.51 -22.29 -5.89
C TYR A 358 -5.41 -22.49 -4.84
N ARG A 359 -4.18 -22.06 -5.13
CA ARG A 359 -3.01 -22.32 -4.28
C ARG A 359 -2.95 -21.44 -3.03
N VAL A 360 -3.41 -20.19 -3.13
CA VAL A 360 -3.32 -19.19 -2.05
C VAL A 360 -4.61 -19.11 -1.23
N PHE A 361 -5.77 -19.22 -1.87
CA PHE A 361 -7.06 -19.05 -1.21
C PHE A 361 -7.84 -20.35 -1.02
N HIS A 362 -7.34 -21.47 -1.56
CA HIS A 362 -8.08 -22.74 -1.61
C HIS A 362 -9.48 -22.55 -2.23
N ALA A 363 -9.60 -21.59 -3.15
CA ALA A 363 -10.86 -21.18 -3.74
C ALA A 363 -11.06 -21.81 -5.12
N ARG A 364 -12.30 -22.24 -5.39
CA ARG A 364 -12.68 -22.86 -6.66
C ARG A 364 -13.13 -21.80 -7.68
N VAL A 365 -12.62 -21.90 -8.89
CA VAL A 365 -13.20 -21.27 -10.09
C VAL A 365 -13.87 -22.38 -10.91
N ALA A 366 -15.08 -22.15 -11.45
CA ALA A 366 -15.72 -23.13 -12.32
C ALA A 366 -14.86 -23.32 -13.58
N GLY A 367 -14.48 -24.57 -13.88
CA GLY A 367 -13.56 -24.89 -15.00
C GLY A 367 -12.06 -24.84 -14.65
N ASN A 368 -11.68 -24.92 -13.36
CA ASN A 368 -10.29 -24.84 -12.92
C ASN A 368 -9.43 -26.00 -13.48
N LEU A 369 -8.54 -25.70 -14.42
CA LEU A 369 -7.56 -26.64 -14.99
C LEU A 369 -6.72 -27.32 -13.89
N LEU A 370 -6.42 -26.64 -12.78
CA LEU A 370 -5.66 -27.25 -11.67
C LEU A 370 -6.46 -28.28 -10.89
N VAL A 371 -7.79 -28.15 -10.82
CA VAL A 371 -8.64 -29.22 -10.26
C VAL A 371 -8.58 -30.42 -11.19
N GLU A 372 -8.59 -30.22 -12.51
CA GLU A 372 -8.42 -31.29 -13.49
C GLU A 372 -7.02 -31.92 -13.40
N GLU A 373 -5.95 -31.14 -13.22
CA GLU A 373 -4.59 -31.62 -13.03
C GLU A 373 -4.43 -32.41 -11.74
N ASP A 374 -4.92 -31.91 -10.60
CA ASP A 374 -4.87 -32.65 -9.33
C ASP A 374 -5.74 -33.92 -9.36
N LEU A 375 -6.90 -33.87 -10.05
CA LEU A 375 -7.67 -35.08 -10.33
C LEU A 375 -6.86 -36.06 -11.17
N THR A 376 -6.15 -35.57 -12.18
CA THR A 376 -5.32 -36.39 -13.06
C THR A 376 -4.19 -37.03 -12.26
N ILE A 377 -3.52 -36.29 -11.37
CA ILE A 377 -2.48 -36.82 -10.48
C ILE A 377 -3.05 -37.95 -9.60
N ILE A 378 -4.22 -37.76 -9.01
CA ILE A 378 -4.88 -38.80 -8.21
C ILE A 378 -5.27 -40.00 -9.09
N LEU A 379 -5.86 -39.77 -10.26
CA LEU A 379 -6.31 -40.84 -11.15
C LEU A 379 -5.14 -41.65 -11.72
N GLU A 380 -4.03 -41.00 -12.06
CA GLU A 380 -2.79 -41.67 -12.48
C GLU A 380 -2.19 -42.50 -11.34
N PHE A 381 -2.23 -42.00 -10.11
CA PHE A 381 -1.82 -42.76 -8.94
C PHE A 381 -2.70 -43.99 -8.70
N LEU A 382 -4.03 -43.81 -8.74
CA LEU A 382 -5.01 -44.90 -8.62
C LEU A 382 -4.87 -45.93 -9.75
N ALA A 383 -4.46 -45.49 -10.94
CA ALA A 383 -4.18 -46.36 -12.09
C ALA A 383 -2.81 -47.06 -12.00
N GLY A 384 -2.00 -46.79 -10.97
CA GLY A 384 -0.67 -47.37 -10.78
C GLY A 384 0.40 -46.79 -11.71
N LEU A 385 0.15 -45.62 -12.31
CA LEU A 385 1.05 -44.96 -13.27
C LEU A 385 2.09 -44.07 -12.59
N LYS A 386 1.87 -43.68 -11.32
CA LYS A 386 2.84 -42.90 -10.51
C LYS A 386 3.59 -43.79 -9.52
N SER A 387 4.88 -43.50 -9.33
CA SER A 387 5.78 -44.29 -8.48
C SER A 387 5.82 -43.78 -7.03
N ARG A 388 6.40 -44.57 -6.12
CA ARG A 388 6.53 -44.20 -4.69
C ARG A 388 7.28 -42.89 -4.42
N GLU A 389 8.14 -42.44 -5.34
CA GLU A 389 8.86 -41.16 -5.20
C GLU A 389 7.93 -39.94 -5.41
N GLN A 390 6.78 -40.13 -6.08
CA GLN A 390 5.77 -39.11 -6.33
C GLN A 390 4.64 -39.11 -5.29
N MET A 391 4.72 -39.95 -4.25
CA MET A 391 3.69 -40.02 -3.20
C MET A 391 3.44 -38.68 -2.50
N ARG A 392 4.47 -37.84 -2.39
CA ARG A 392 4.33 -36.49 -1.82
C ARG A 392 3.46 -35.59 -2.69
N GLU A 393 3.65 -35.64 -4.01
CA GLU A 393 2.85 -34.91 -4.99
C GLU A 393 1.37 -35.32 -4.93
N VAL A 394 1.11 -36.62 -4.75
CA VAL A 394 -0.25 -37.17 -4.59
C VAL A 394 -0.87 -36.74 -3.26
N ALA A 395 -0.11 -36.80 -2.16
CA ALA A 395 -0.60 -36.37 -0.85
C ALA A 395 -0.96 -34.87 -0.84
N ASP A 396 -0.11 -34.03 -1.45
CA ASP A 396 -0.36 -32.60 -1.58
C ASP A 396 -1.61 -32.35 -2.47
N ALA A 397 -1.82 -33.12 -3.54
CA ALA A 397 -3.02 -33.03 -4.38
C ALA A 397 -4.30 -33.45 -3.64
N VAL A 398 -4.23 -34.51 -2.83
CA VAL A 398 -5.33 -34.97 -1.97
C VAL A 398 -5.72 -33.88 -0.98
N GLU A 399 -4.76 -33.29 -0.27
CA GLU A 399 -5.02 -32.23 0.70
C GLU A 399 -5.67 -31.00 0.06
N ARG A 400 -5.21 -30.59 -1.14
CA ARG A 400 -5.84 -29.48 -1.86
C ARG A 400 -7.26 -29.81 -2.31
N LEU A 401 -7.49 -31.00 -2.85
CA LEU A 401 -8.83 -31.42 -3.30
C LEU A 401 -9.81 -31.60 -2.14
N GLU A 402 -9.35 -32.01 -0.95
CA GLU A 402 -10.20 -32.13 0.24
C GLU A 402 -10.77 -30.80 0.72
N ASN A 403 -9.98 -29.74 0.63
CA ASN A 403 -10.44 -28.39 0.96
C ASN A 403 -11.46 -27.84 -0.06
N VAL A 404 -11.66 -28.54 -1.19
CA VAL A 404 -12.55 -28.15 -2.29
C VAL A 404 -13.74 -29.12 -2.46
N ALA A 405 -13.66 -30.34 -1.95
CA ALA A 405 -14.66 -31.37 -2.13
C ALA A 405 -15.90 -31.12 -1.25
N GLY A 406 -17.10 -31.14 -1.86
CA GLY A 406 -18.38 -30.94 -1.18
C GLY A 406 -19.47 -31.92 -1.63
N LEU A 407 -20.69 -31.75 -1.12
CA LEU A 407 -21.86 -32.60 -1.44
C LEU A 407 -22.18 -32.65 -2.95
N ASP A 408 -21.77 -31.62 -3.69
CA ASP A 408 -22.11 -31.43 -5.11
C ASP A 408 -21.05 -32.05 -6.04
N THR A 409 -20.00 -32.67 -5.48
CA THR A 409 -18.88 -33.28 -6.24
C THR A 409 -18.56 -34.70 -5.75
N PRO A 410 -19.51 -35.65 -5.85
CA PRO A 410 -19.33 -37.00 -5.31
C PRO A 410 -18.14 -37.73 -5.94
N THR A 411 -17.86 -37.52 -7.23
CA THR A 411 -16.74 -38.15 -7.95
C THR A 411 -15.37 -37.68 -7.47
N VAL A 412 -15.22 -36.40 -7.12
CA VAL A 412 -13.98 -35.86 -6.55
C VAL A 412 -13.76 -36.46 -5.16
N MET A 413 -14.82 -36.54 -4.36
CA MET A 413 -14.77 -37.13 -3.02
C MET A 413 -14.40 -38.61 -3.06
N GLU A 414 -14.96 -39.38 -3.99
CA GLU A 414 -14.60 -40.79 -4.20
C GLU A 414 -13.13 -40.95 -4.59
N ALA A 415 -12.61 -40.11 -5.48
CA ALA A 415 -11.20 -40.15 -5.90
C ALA A 415 -10.26 -39.85 -4.73
N ILE A 416 -10.57 -38.84 -3.91
CA ILE A 416 -9.84 -38.51 -2.69
C ILE A 416 -9.82 -39.70 -1.72
N LEU A 417 -10.99 -40.28 -1.42
CA LEU A 417 -11.11 -41.38 -0.47
C LEU A 417 -10.33 -42.61 -0.95
N ALA A 418 -10.40 -42.92 -2.24
CA ALA A 418 -9.65 -44.01 -2.84
C ALA A 418 -8.13 -43.77 -2.75
N ALA A 419 -7.68 -42.54 -3.06
CA ALA A 419 -6.27 -42.18 -3.00
C ALA A 419 -5.73 -42.28 -1.56
N LYS A 420 -6.47 -41.77 -0.58
CA LYS A 420 -6.13 -41.89 0.84
C LYS A 420 -5.99 -43.33 1.28
N HIS A 421 -6.95 -44.18 0.91
CA HIS A 421 -6.88 -45.60 1.23
C HIS A 421 -5.64 -46.26 0.61
N MET A 422 -5.32 -45.99 -0.66
CA MET A 422 -4.09 -46.53 -1.27
C MET A 422 -2.82 -46.03 -0.56
N ILE A 423 -2.75 -44.74 -0.24
CA ILE A 423 -1.62 -44.15 0.52
C ILE A 423 -1.45 -44.83 1.88
N GLU A 424 -2.55 -45.04 2.63
CA GLU A 424 -2.53 -45.68 3.95
C GLU A 424 -2.13 -47.16 3.88
N THR A 425 -2.54 -47.87 2.83
CA THR A 425 -2.26 -49.30 2.65
C THR A 425 -0.97 -49.62 1.92
N GLY A 426 -0.34 -48.65 1.26
CA GLY A 426 0.95 -48.79 0.57
C GLY A 426 0.93 -49.68 -0.69
N LEU A 427 -0.28 -49.94 -1.20
CA LEU A 427 -0.56 -50.66 -2.45
C LEU A 427 -0.33 -49.80 -3.68
#